data_AF-A0AAV9UR93-F1
#
_entry.id   AF-A0AAV9UR93-F1
#
_cell.length_a   1.000
_cell.length_b   1.000
_cell.length_c   1.000
_cell.angle_alpha   90.00
_cell.angle_beta   90.00
_cell.angle_gamma   90.00
#
_symmetry.space_group_name_H-M   'P 1'
#
loop_
_entity.id
_entity.type
_entity.pdbx_description
1 polymer ?
#
loop_
_entity_poly.entity_id
_entity_poly.type
_entity_poly.pdbx_seq_one_letter_code
_entity_poly.pdbx_strand_id
1 'polypeptide(L)'
;MVRVKQRYLLFTILYPSGPPTGSTITGSKATQSMTFHSPSSPNLNRASLASLIRSSISHNFGDWGIGQCGGFAVKYFSPATSTGILRITRDNYRTLWAALTYINEFHGQPAVIKVIRVSGTIRKAEHEAVKVAEEAIRRVKKEAIGVKDGQGVGDKKGVAGIFAGSRTAAQVATVIDEDEDDGMVVDIVDSENDDDDDDDD
;
A
#
# COMPACT_ATOMS: atom_id res chain seq x y z
N MET A 1 36.44 -14.89 8.47
CA MET A 1 35.30 -14.70 9.41
C MET A 1 33.99 -14.88 8.64
N VAL A 2 33.15 -15.86 9.02
CA VAL A 2 31.91 -16.22 8.31
C VAL A 2 30.70 -15.62 9.03
N ARG A 3 29.72 -15.09 8.27
CA ARG A 3 28.46 -14.55 8.81
C ARG A 3 27.25 -15.18 8.13
N VAL A 4 26.21 -15.48 8.90
CA VAL A 4 24.91 -15.95 8.38
C VAL A 4 24.28 -14.85 7.53
N LYS A 5 23.85 -15.17 6.31
CA LYS A 5 23.19 -14.22 5.41
C LYS A 5 21.67 -14.34 5.57
N GLN A 6 21.02 -13.19 5.75
CA GLN A 6 19.57 -13.10 5.93
C GLN A 6 18.89 -12.52 4.68
N ARG A 7 17.58 -12.74 4.59
CA ARG A 7 16.66 -12.18 3.61
C ARG A 7 15.45 -11.60 4.31
N TYR A 8 14.95 -10.51 3.77
CA TYR A 8 13.79 -9.78 4.27
C TYR A 8 12.71 -9.81 3.20
N LEU A 9 11.53 -10.31 3.53
CA LEU A 9 10.40 -10.35 2.62
C LEU A 9 9.42 -9.25 3.03
N LEU A 10 9.15 -8.33 2.10
CA LEU A 10 8.07 -7.36 2.21
C LEU A 10 6.81 -8.00 1.64
N PHE A 11 5.75 -8.05 2.43
CA PHE A 11 4.47 -8.61 2.02
C PHE A 11 3.31 -7.65 2.37
N THR A 12 2.21 -7.80 1.64
CA THR A 12 0.93 -7.14 1.87
C THR A 12 -0.19 -8.18 1.90
N ILE A 13 -1.19 -7.99 2.74
CA ILE A 13 -2.38 -8.84 2.82
C ILE A 13 -3.51 -8.12 2.09
N LEU A 14 -4.11 -8.82 1.14
CA LEU A 14 -5.23 -8.36 0.33
C LEU A 14 -6.51 -9.05 0.79
N TYR A 15 -7.59 -8.30 0.93
CA TYR A 15 -8.89 -8.80 1.35
C TYR A 15 -9.87 -8.71 0.17
N PRO A 16 -10.19 -9.82 -0.52
CA PRO A 16 -11.10 -9.83 -1.66
C PRO A 16 -12.56 -9.60 -1.28
N SER A 17 -13.00 -10.09 -0.12
CA SER A 17 -14.25 -9.62 0.48
C SER A 17 -13.91 -8.44 1.39
N GLY A 18 -14.58 -7.31 1.22
CA GLY A 18 -14.46 -6.18 2.14
C GLY A 18 -14.68 -6.60 3.60
N PRO A 19 -14.29 -5.76 4.57
CA PRO A 19 -14.33 -6.12 5.98
C PRO A 19 -15.76 -6.57 6.38
N PRO A 20 -15.92 -7.68 7.13
CA PRO A 20 -17.24 -8.25 7.48
C PRO A 20 -18.02 -7.42 8.52
N THR A 21 -17.62 -6.17 8.78
CA THR A 21 -18.29 -5.29 9.73
C THR A 21 -18.56 -3.93 9.11
N GLY A 22 -19.72 -3.82 8.45
CA GLY A 22 -20.59 -2.65 8.59
C GLY A 22 -20.13 -1.32 8.02
N SER A 23 -19.64 -1.26 6.78
CA SER A 23 -19.65 0.00 6.04
C SER A 23 -19.97 -0.23 4.57
N THR A 24 -21.20 -0.66 4.31
CA THR A 24 -21.88 -0.35 3.06
C THR A 24 -22.23 1.13 3.11
N ILE A 25 -21.24 2.01 2.93
CA ILE A 25 -21.52 3.40 2.55
C ILE A 25 -21.96 3.32 1.09
N THR A 26 -23.27 3.27 0.93
CA THR A 26 -23.98 3.61 -0.30
C THR A 26 -23.44 4.94 -0.84
N GLY A 27 -22.78 4.92 -2.01
CA GLY A 27 -22.72 6.11 -2.87
C GLY A 27 -21.39 6.41 -3.59
N SER A 28 -20.23 5.99 -3.09
CA SER A 28 -18.97 6.19 -3.83
C SER A 28 -18.50 4.87 -4.43
N LYS A 29 -18.34 4.82 -5.76
CA LYS A 29 -17.68 3.68 -6.42
C LYS A 29 -16.27 3.60 -5.83
N ALA A 30 -16.02 2.60 -4.98
CA ALA A 30 -14.68 2.36 -4.45
C ALA A 30 -13.73 2.22 -5.65
N THR A 31 -12.71 3.07 -5.68
CA THR A 31 -11.74 3.06 -6.76
C THR A 31 -11.12 1.66 -6.86
N GLN A 32 -10.97 1.13 -8.08
CA GLN A 32 -10.50 -0.26 -8.28
C GLN A 32 -9.18 -0.57 -7.56
N SER A 33 -8.37 0.45 -7.26
CA SER A 33 -7.15 0.35 -6.46
C SER A 33 -7.36 0.06 -4.98
N MET A 34 -8.45 0.54 -4.39
CA MET A 34 -8.73 0.43 -2.96
C MET A 34 -9.61 -0.78 -2.61
N THR A 35 -10.28 -1.39 -3.59
CA THR A 35 -11.20 -2.52 -3.35
C THR A 35 -10.56 -3.66 -2.56
N PHE A 36 -9.29 -3.97 -2.82
CA PHE A 36 -8.59 -5.11 -2.19
C PHE A 36 -7.71 -4.73 -0.99
N HIS A 37 -7.53 -3.44 -0.72
CA HIS A 37 -6.63 -2.92 0.32
C HIS A 37 -7.41 -2.47 1.56
N SER A 38 -8.15 -3.41 2.16
CA SER A 38 -8.81 -3.18 3.45
C SER A 38 -7.83 -3.27 4.62
N PRO A 39 -8.01 -2.49 5.69
CA PRO A 39 -7.28 -2.70 6.93
C PRO A 39 -7.60 -4.07 7.52
N SER A 40 -6.58 -4.72 8.09
CA SER A 40 -6.73 -5.93 8.89
C SER A 40 -7.42 -5.60 10.22
N SER A 41 -8.12 -6.58 10.79
CA SER A 41 -8.63 -6.44 12.16
C SER A 41 -7.50 -6.18 13.17
N PRO A 42 -7.73 -5.38 14.23
CA PRO A 42 -6.71 -5.08 15.23
C PRO A 42 -6.28 -6.31 16.05
N ASN A 43 -7.04 -7.41 15.96
CA ASN A 43 -6.73 -8.69 16.59
C ASN A 43 -5.58 -9.43 15.88
N LEU A 44 -5.22 -9.04 14.65
CA LEU A 44 -4.11 -9.64 13.90
C LEU A 44 -2.77 -9.11 14.43
N ASN A 45 -2.27 -9.77 15.48
CA ASN A 45 -0.97 -9.46 16.07
C ASN A 45 0.18 -10.20 15.35
N ARG A 46 1.41 -9.68 15.46
CA ARG A 46 2.66 -10.30 14.98
C ARG A 46 2.82 -11.75 15.44
N ALA A 47 2.45 -12.04 16.68
CA ALA A 47 2.53 -13.40 17.23
C ALA A 47 1.51 -14.35 16.58
N SER A 48 0.26 -13.91 16.42
CA SER A 48 -0.79 -14.66 15.74
C SER A 48 -0.42 -14.93 14.28
N LEU A 49 0.10 -13.92 13.58
CA LEU A 49 0.61 -14.06 12.22
C LEU A 49 1.76 -15.07 12.14
N ALA A 50 2.72 -15.00 13.06
CA ALA A 50 3.84 -15.95 13.07
C ALA A 50 3.38 -17.39 13.37
N SER A 51 2.38 -17.57 14.25
CA SER A 51 1.78 -18.89 14.50
C SER A 51 1.10 -19.43 13.24
N LEU A 52 0.28 -18.60 12.58
CA LEU A 52 -0.42 -18.95 11.35
C LEU A 52 0.55 -19.37 10.24
N ILE A 53 1.62 -18.61 10.04
CA ILE A 53 2.65 -18.94 9.04
C ILE A 53 3.34 -20.27 9.40
N ARG A 54 3.62 -20.55 10.67
CA ARG A 54 4.18 -21.85 11.09
C ARG A 54 3.22 -23.00 10.83
N SER A 55 1.92 -22.82 11.11
CA SER A 55 0.89 -23.81 10.80
C SER A 55 0.80 -24.08 9.30
N SER A 56 0.86 -23.03 8.46
CA SER A 56 0.90 -23.18 7.00
C SER A 56 2.16 -23.93 6.53
N ILE A 57 3.34 -23.62 7.10
CA ILE A 57 4.58 -24.34 6.77
C ILE A 57 4.47 -25.82 7.16
N SER A 58 3.99 -26.12 8.36
CA SER A 58 3.81 -27.49 8.84
C SER A 58 2.83 -28.27 7.97
N HIS A 59 1.72 -27.65 7.60
CA HIS A 59 0.71 -28.29 6.76
C HIS A 59 1.22 -28.60 5.34
N ASN A 60 1.96 -27.67 4.72
CA ASN A 60 2.39 -27.80 3.32
C ASN A 60 3.73 -28.53 3.14
N PHE A 61 4.66 -28.38 4.08
CA PHE A 61 6.04 -28.88 3.98
C PHE A 61 6.42 -29.87 5.10
N GLY A 62 5.50 -30.17 6.01
CA GLY A 62 5.72 -31.08 7.12
C GLY A 62 6.78 -30.63 8.12
N ASP A 63 7.30 -31.61 8.87
CA ASP A 63 8.30 -31.39 9.91
C ASP A 63 9.65 -30.91 9.34
N TRP A 64 9.97 -31.30 8.11
CA TRP A 64 11.17 -30.82 7.43
C TRP A 64 11.09 -29.31 7.15
N GLY A 65 9.94 -28.83 6.67
CA GLY A 65 9.71 -27.42 6.40
C GLY A 65 9.80 -26.56 7.65
N ILE A 66 9.18 -27.00 8.75
CA ILE A 66 9.25 -26.25 10.01
C ILE A 66 10.66 -26.27 10.61
N GLY A 67 11.41 -27.36 10.48
CA GLY A 67 12.80 -27.44 10.92
C GLY A 67 13.71 -26.47 10.17
N GLN A 68 13.53 -26.35 8.85
CA GLN A 68 14.33 -25.45 8.01
C GLN A 68 13.90 -23.98 8.12
N CYS A 69 12.60 -23.70 8.10
CA CYS A 69 12.07 -22.34 7.99
C CYS A 69 11.64 -21.75 9.33
N GLY A 70 11.48 -22.56 10.39
CA GLY A 70 10.88 -22.15 11.67
C GLY A 70 11.60 -21.02 12.41
N GLY A 71 12.87 -20.76 12.06
CA GLY A 71 13.67 -19.63 12.57
C GLY A 71 13.32 -18.27 11.96
N PHE A 72 12.25 -18.14 11.17
CA PHE A 72 11.80 -16.84 10.67
C PHE A 72 11.28 -15.94 11.80
N ALA A 73 11.36 -14.62 11.60
CA ALA A 73 10.84 -13.63 12.55
C ALA A 73 10.07 -12.53 11.83
N VAL A 74 8.87 -12.21 12.33
CA VAL A 74 8.11 -11.03 11.92
C VAL A 74 8.74 -9.79 12.55
N LYS A 75 9.40 -8.96 11.74
CA LYS A 75 10.07 -7.73 12.22
C LYS A 75 9.09 -6.57 12.35
N TYR A 76 8.23 -6.43 11.37
CA TYR A 76 7.24 -5.36 11.30
C TYR A 76 5.94 -5.91 10.75
N PHE A 77 4.83 -5.43 11.31
CA PHE A 77 3.49 -5.65 10.78
C PHE A 77 2.61 -4.49 11.22
N SER A 78 1.89 -3.90 10.27
CA SER A 78 0.91 -2.84 10.50
C SER A 78 -0.48 -3.34 10.13
N PRO A 79 -1.42 -3.47 11.08
CA PRO A 79 -2.80 -3.84 10.77
C PRO A 79 -3.52 -2.78 9.91
N ALA A 80 -3.16 -1.50 10.05
CA ALA A 80 -3.80 -0.41 9.33
C ALA A 80 -3.57 -0.48 7.82
N THR A 81 -2.36 -0.87 7.43
CA THR A 81 -1.95 -0.97 6.02
C THR A 81 -1.91 -2.42 5.52
N SER A 82 -2.13 -3.38 6.42
CA SER A 82 -2.05 -4.82 6.15
C SER A 82 -0.70 -5.26 5.57
N THR A 83 0.39 -4.51 5.81
CA THR A 83 1.74 -4.77 5.31
C THR A 83 2.69 -5.20 6.42
N GLY A 84 3.71 -5.99 6.06
CA GLY A 84 4.72 -6.43 7.02
C GLY A 84 6.05 -6.85 6.39
N ILE A 85 7.04 -7.02 7.27
CA ILE A 85 8.40 -7.44 6.93
C ILE A 85 8.75 -8.70 7.72
N LEU A 86 9.09 -9.78 7.01
CA LEU A 86 9.59 -11.03 7.56
C LEU A 86 11.10 -11.11 7.39
N ARG A 87 11.78 -11.72 8.36
CA ARG A 87 13.20 -12.06 8.30
C ARG A 87 13.37 -13.57 8.26
N ILE A 88 14.19 -14.07 7.35
CA ILE A 88 14.56 -15.50 7.24
C ILE A 88 16.03 -15.65 6.79
N THR A 89 16.57 -16.87 6.86
CA THR A 89 17.85 -17.24 6.27
C THR A 89 17.81 -17.16 4.74
N ARG A 90 18.97 -16.93 4.12
CA ARG A 90 19.10 -16.83 2.65
C ARG A 90 18.72 -18.12 1.93
N ASP A 91 18.88 -19.28 2.54
CA ASP A 91 18.70 -20.53 1.82
C ASP A 91 17.22 -20.97 1.80
N ASN A 92 16.45 -20.57 2.83
CA ASN A 92 15.09 -21.04 3.06
C ASN A 92 13.98 -20.03 2.72
N TYR A 93 14.33 -18.85 2.17
CA TYR A 93 13.32 -17.82 1.86
C TYR A 93 12.29 -18.24 0.81
N ARG A 94 12.65 -19.15 -0.10
CA ARG A 94 11.74 -19.64 -1.15
C ARG A 94 10.62 -20.49 -0.57
N THR A 95 10.96 -21.37 0.38
CA THR A 95 9.99 -22.20 1.09
C THR A 95 9.03 -21.34 1.91
N LEU A 96 9.55 -20.32 2.61
CA LEU A 96 8.69 -19.35 3.31
C LEU A 96 7.80 -18.57 2.35
N TRP A 97 8.32 -18.13 1.19
CA TRP A 97 7.51 -17.44 0.19
C TRP A 97 6.38 -18.33 -0.31
N ALA A 98 6.66 -19.59 -0.67
CA ALA A 98 5.63 -20.54 -1.06
C ALA A 98 4.60 -20.79 0.07
N ALA A 99 5.04 -20.89 1.32
CA ALA A 99 4.13 -21.04 2.46
C ALA A 99 3.18 -19.84 2.63
N LEU A 100 3.64 -18.62 2.34
CA LEU A 100 2.80 -17.41 2.40
C LEU A 100 1.70 -17.44 1.34
N THR A 101 1.98 -17.96 0.14
CA THR A 101 0.98 -18.00 -0.94
C THR A 101 -0.13 -19.00 -0.69
N TYR A 102 0.07 -19.99 0.18
CA TYR A 102 -0.95 -20.97 0.56
C TYR A 102 -1.89 -20.47 1.66
N ILE A 103 -1.60 -19.33 2.30
CA ILE A 103 -2.49 -18.75 3.30
C ILE A 103 -3.62 -18.02 2.58
N ASN A 104 -4.82 -18.57 2.70
CA ASN A 104 -6.05 -18.08 2.07
C ASN A 104 -7.06 -17.51 3.08
N GLU A 105 -6.87 -17.72 4.38
CA GLU A 105 -7.78 -17.26 5.42
C GLU A 105 -7.05 -16.68 6.64
N PHE A 106 -7.64 -15.64 7.22
CA PHE A 106 -7.21 -15.02 8.46
C PHE A 106 -8.42 -14.81 9.37
N HIS A 107 -8.48 -15.50 10.51
CA HIS A 107 -9.57 -15.35 11.49
C HIS A 107 -10.97 -15.46 10.85
N GLY A 108 -11.15 -16.40 9.91
CA GLY A 108 -12.42 -16.63 9.21
C GLY A 108 -12.73 -15.65 8.07
N GLN A 109 -11.82 -14.74 7.73
CA GLN A 109 -11.92 -13.88 6.56
C GLN A 109 -11.01 -14.38 5.43
N PRO A 110 -11.50 -14.48 4.19
CA PRO A 110 -10.64 -14.82 3.06
C PRO A 110 -9.63 -13.68 2.86
N ALA A 111 -8.34 -14.00 2.79
CA ALA A 111 -7.31 -13.04 2.46
C ALA A 111 -6.15 -13.69 1.71
N VAL A 112 -5.46 -12.89 0.91
CA VAL A 112 -4.35 -13.32 0.07
C VAL A 112 -3.09 -12.58 0.47
N ILE A 113 -2.02 -13.30 0.77
CA ILE A 113 -0.72 -12.68 1.01
C ILE A 113 0.01 -12.50 -0.31
N LYS A 114 0.32 -11.25 -0.65
CA LYS A 114 1.18 -10.90 -1.77
C LYS A 114 2.56 -10.50 -1.27
N VAL A 115 3.59 -11.25 -1.66
CA VAL A 115 4.99 -10.85 -1.45
C VAL A 115 5.37 -9.85 -2.54
N ILE A 116 5.80 -8.65 -2.14
CA ILE A 116 6.12 -7.56 -3.06
C ILE A 116 7.61 -7.59 -3.43
N ARG A 117 8.49 -7.78 -2.43
CA ARG A 117 9.93 -7.65 -2.61
C ARG A 117 10.70 -8.54 -1.65
N VAL A 118 11.84 -9.05 -2.11
CA VAL A 118 12.84 -9.73 -1.27
C VAL A 118 14.13 -8.92 -1.25
N SER A 119 14.58 -8.54 -0.06
CA SER A 119 15.74 -7.69 0.18
C SER A 119 16.80 -8.38 1.02
N GLY A 120 18.06 -7.99 0.86
CA GLY A 120 19.17 -8.49 1.69
C GLY A 120 19.32 -7.77 3.03
N THR A 121 18.89 -6.51 3.12
CA THR A 121 18.95 -5.67 4.32
C THR A 121 17.57 -5.11 4.63
N ILE A 122 17.31 -4.84 5.92
CA ILE A 122 16.04 -4.26 6.36
C ILE A 122 15.82 -2.85 5.79
N ARG A 123 16.88 -2.03 5.74
CA ARG A 123 16.82 -0.68 5.14
C ARG A 123 16.31 -0.71 3.69
N LYS A 124 16.79 -1.65 2.86
CA LYS A 124 16.30 -1.79 1.49
C LYS A 124 14.83 -2.23 1.44
N ALA A 125 14.38 -3.08 2.36
CA ALA A 125 12.97 -3.44 2.46
C ALA A 125 12.09 -2.25 2.89
N GLU A 126 12.59 -1.39 3.79
CA GLU A 126 11.91 -0.17 4.23
C GLU A 126 11.77 0.85 3.10
N HIS A 127 12.86 1.13 2.36
CA HIS A 127 12.80 2.03 1.20
C HIS A 127 11.81 1.53 0.14
N GLU A 128 11.79 0.23 -0.13
CA GLU A 128 10.83 -0.37 -1.07
C GLU A 128 9.39 -0.30 -0.52
N ALA A 129 9.18 -0.44 0.78
CA ALA A 129 7.87 -0.29 1.40
C ALA A 129 7.33 1.14 1.24
N VAL A 130 8.19 2.16 1.44
CA VAL A 130 7.85 3.56 1.22
C VAL A 130 7.53 3.83 -0.25
N LYS A 131 8.37 3.36 -1.18
CA LYS A 131 8.15 3.50 -2.62
C LYS A 131 6.80 2.90 -3.05
N VAL A 132 6.47 1.71 -2.56
CA VAL A 132 5.19 1.04 -2.86
C VAL A 132 4.01 1.84 -2.28
N ALA A 133 4.14 2.39 -1.08
CA ALA A 133 3.11 3.22 -0.49
C ALA A 133 2.88 4.52 -1.28
N GLU A 134 3.95 5.18 -1.72
CA GLU A 134 3.88 6.37 -2.57
C GLU A 134 3.22 6.07 -3.92
N GLU A 135 3.57 4.95 -4.55
CA GLU A 135 2.95 4.50 -5.80
C GLU A 135 1.45 4.19 -5.61
N ALA A 136 1.07 3.56 -4.49
CA ALA A 136 -0.32 3.31 -4.17
C ALA A 136 -1.11 4.62 -4.00
N ILE A 137 -0.56 5.61 -3.27
CA ILE A 137 -1.17 6.93 -3.10
C ILE A 137 -1.28 7.66 -4.44
N ARG A 138 -0.22 7.63 -5.26
CA ARG A 138 -0.20 8.26 -6.60
C ARG A 138 -1.29 7.67 -7.49
N ARG A 139 -1.49 6.36 -7.45
CA ARG A 139 -2.53 5.67 -8.22
C ARG A 139 -3.92 6.09 -7.77
N VAL A 140 -4.20 6.10 -6.47
CA VAL A 140 -5.49 6.55 -5.92
C VAL A 140 -5.76 8.01 -6.30
N LYS A 141 -4.75 8.89 -6.22
CA LYS A 141 -4.88 10.30 -6.63
C LYS A 141 -5.23 10.46 -8.11
N LYS A 142 -4.55 9.73 -9.01
CA LYS A 142 -4.84 9.77 -10.46
C LYS A 142 -6.27 9.33 -10.77
N GLU A 143 -6.72 8.25 -10.14
CA GLU A 143 -8.07 7.73 -10.32
C GLU A 143 -9.13 8.69 -9.74
N ALA A 144 -8.84 9.38 -8.64
CA ALA A 144 -9.72 10.42 -8.08
C ALA A 144 -9.83 11.68 -8.97
N ILE A 145 -8.77 12.04 -9.70
CA ILE A 145 -8.76 13.16 -10.64
C ILE A 145 -9.50 12.79 -11.94
N GLY A 146 -9.28 11.60 -12.50
CA GLY A 146 -9.99 11.15 -13.70
C GLY A 146 -11.51 11.04 -13.53
N VAL A 147 -11.99 10.86 -12.29
CA VAL A 147 -13.43 10.94 -11.98
C VAL A 147 -13.97 12.38 -12.05
N LYS A 148 -13.12 13.40 -11.81
CA LYS A 148 -13.51 14.82 -11.92
C LYS A 148 -13.60 15.28 -13.38
N ASP A 149 -12.68 14.84 -14.24
CA ASP A 149 -12.65 15.24 -15.66
C ASP A 149 -13.75 14.55 -16.50
N GLY A 150 -14.29 13.43 -16.00
CA GLY A 150 -15.42 12.71 -16.61
C GLY A 150 -16.81 13.21 -16.21
N GLN A 151 -16.92 14.21 -15.32
CA GLN A 151 -18.20 14.81 -14.92
C GLN A 151 -18.45 16.11 -15.69
N GLY A 152 -18.59 15.97 -17.01
CA GLY A 152 -19.18 17.00 -17.86
C GLY A 152 -20.66 17.20 -17.52
N VAL A 153 -21.00 18.44 -17.18
CA VAL A 153 -22.35 19.06 -17.27
C VAL A 153 -23.49 18.29 -16.59
N GLY A 154 -23.70 18.54 -15.29
CA GLY A 154 -24.92 18.16 -14.58
C GLY A 154 -24.84 18.41 -13.08
N ASP A 155 -25.48 19.50 -12.64
CA ASP A 155 -25.80 19.83 -11.24
C ASP A 155 -24.65 20.12 -10.25
N LYS A 156 -24.16 21.37 -10.31
CA LYS A 156 -23.38 22.06 -9.27
C LYS A 156 -24.16 22.31 -7.95
N LYS A 157 -24.95 21.34 -7.45
CA LYS A 157 -25.69 21.48 -6.17
C LYS A 157 -25.59 20.30 -5.19
N GLY A 158 -24.92 19.19 -5.54
CA GLY A 158 -24.92 17.99 -4.69
C GLY A 158 -23.77 17.84 -3.70
N VAL A 159 -22.59 18.40 -3.97
CA VAL A 159 -21.35 18.03 -3.24
C VAL A 159 -20.91 19.01 -2.15
N ALA A 160 -21.46 20.22 -2.11
CA ALA A 160 -21.17 21.19 -1.04
C ALA A 160 -21.79 20.82 0.33
N GLY A 161 -22.82 19.95 0.34
CA GLY A 161 -23.53 19.56 1.56
C GLY A 161 -22.82 18.51 2.44
N ILE A 162 -21.79 17.82 1.92
CA ILE A 162 -21.14 16.72 2.64
C ILE A 162 -20.01 17.21 3.56
N PHE A 163 -19.32 18.31 3.20
CA PHE A 163 -18.24 18.88 4.01
C PHE A 163 -18.71 19.98 4.98
N ALA A 164 -19.98 20.41 4.91
CA ALA A 164 -20.55 21.45 5.77
C ALA A 164 -21.28 20.90 7.01
N GLY A 165 -21.33 19.58 7.19
CA GLY A 165 -22.06 18.91 8.27
C GLY A 165 -21.29 18.81 9.60
N SER A 166 -20.80 19.93 10.15
CA SER A 166 -20.54 20.10 11.59
C SER A 166 -20.19 21.56 11.91
N ARG A 167 -21.08 22.50 11.61
CA ARG A 167 -21.08 23.81 12.27
C ARG A 167 -22.51 24.16 12.66
N THR A 168 -22.76 24.15 13.96
CA THR A 168 -23.99 24.62 14.59
C THR A 168 -24.30 26.03 14.13
N ALA A 169 -25.58 26.25 13.81
CA ALA A 169 -26.12 27.49 13.27
C ALA A 169 -25.82 28.71 14.17
N ALA A 170 -24.90 29.56 13.73
CA ALA A 170 -24.86 30.97 14.07
C ALA A 170 -24.02 31.72 13.02
N GLN A 171 -24.57 32.82 12.52
CA GLN A 171 -23.97 33.87 11.69
C GLN A 171 -23.95 33.67 10.17
N VAL A 172 -24.97 34.28 9.56
CA VAL A 172 -25.00 34.83 8.21
C VAL A 172 -24.16 36.11 8.17
N ALA A 173 -23.18 36.19 7.27
CA ALA A 173 -22.47 37.41 6.82
C ALA A 173 -21.64 37.03 5.56
N THR A 174 -22.09 37.34 4.35
CA THR A 174 -21.71 38.51 3.50
C THR A 174 -20.34 38.43 2.80
N VAL A 175 -20.43 38.26 1.46
CA VAL A 175 -19.63 38.80 0.33
C VAL A 175 -18.12 38.48 0.24
N ILE A 176 -17.67 37.96 -0.90
CA ILE A 176 -16.78 38.61 -1.91
C ILE A 176 -16.26 37.51 -2.87
N ASP A 177 -16.60 37.66 -4.16
CA ASP A 177 -15.95 37.02 -5.30
C ASP A 177 -14.58 37.67 -5.50
N GLU A 178 -13.51 36.88 -5.43
CA GLU A 178 -12.19 37.25 -5.96
C GLU A 178 -11.60 36.02 -6.66
N ASP A 179 -11.70 36.04 -8.00
CA ASP A 179 -10.91 35.23 -8.91
C ASP A 179 -9.46 35.73 -8.86
N GLU A 180 -8.52 34.92 -8.39
CA GLU A 180 -7.09 35.14 -8.66
C GLU A 180 -6.40 33.84 -9.10
N ASP A 181 -5.85 33.96 -10.32
CA ASP A 181 -4.93 33.08 -11.02
C ASP A 181 -3.76 32.59 -10.14
N ASP A 182 -3.37 31.33 -10.32
CA ASP A 182 -1.98 30.91 -10.15
C ASP A 182 -1.72 29.56 -10.87
N GLY A 183 -1.77 29.63 -12.20
CA GLY A 183 -1.23 28.60 -13.08
C GLY A 183 0.28 28.75 -13.23
N MET A 184 1.07 28.12 -12.35
CA MET A 184 2.53 28.04 -12.51
C MET A 184 2.86 26.97 -13.57
N VAL A 185 2.92 27.38 -14.84
CA VAL A 185 3.49 26.60 -15.95
C VAL A 185 5.00 26.77 -15.89
N VAL A 186 5.73 25.69 -15.60
CA VAL A 186 7.20 25.70 -15.72
C VAL A 186 7.51 25.37 -17.18
N ASP A 187 7.78 26.42 -17.96
CA ASP A 187 8.33 26.32 -19.30
C ASP A 187 9.70 25.66 -19.24
N ILE A 188 9.79 24.43 -19.74
CA ILE A 188 11.04 23.82 -20.18
C ILE A 188 11.38 24.52 -21.49
N VAL A 189 12.26 25.51 -21.40
CA VAL A 189 12.88 26.16 -22.55
C VAL A 189 13.88 25.15 -23.12
N ASP A 190 13.53 24.55 -24.27
CA ASP A 190 14.51 23.99 -25.20
C ASP A 190 15.38 25.16 -25.68
N SER A 191 16.66 25.14 -25.31
CA SER A 191 17.69 25.92 -25.98
C SER A 191 18.74 24.95 -26.49
N GLU A 192 18.57 24.55 -27.74
CA GLU A 192 19.65 24.09 -28.61
C GLU A 192 20.70 25.21 -28.70
N ASN A 193 21.93 24.95 -28.29
CA ASN A 193 23.12 25.66 -28.76
C ASN A 193 24.38 24.82 -28.43
N ASP A 194 24.54 23.70 -29.15
CA ASP A 194 25.84 23.02 -29.27
C ASP A 194 26.57 23.63 -30.47
N ASP A 195 27.28 24.73 -30.23
CA ASP A 195 28.29 25.29 -31.14
C ASP A 195 29.44 25.79 -30.24
N ASP A 196 30.43 24.92 -30.02
CA ASP A 196 31.78 25.28 -29.58
C ASP A 196 32.76 24.46 -30.43
N ASP A 197 32.91 24.90 -31.69
CA ASP A 197 34.19 24.80 -32.40
C ASP A 197 35.10 25.88 -31.80
N ASP A 198 36.26 25.48 -31.25
CA ASP A 198 37.53 26.21 -31.39
C ASP A 198 38.69 25.42 -30.74
N ASP A 199 39.56 24.98 -31.64
CA ASP A 199 41.00 24.68 -31.58
C ASP A 199 41.81 25.06 -30.31
N ASP A 200 42.73 24.17 -29.90
CA ASP A 200 44.18 24.44 -29.94
C ASP A 200 45.02 23.31 -29.28
N ASP A 201 46.05 22.86 -30.03
CA ASP A 201 47.32 22.18 -29.69
C ASP A 201 47.37 20.94 -28.75
#